data_AF-A0A4R3F1Z9-F1
#
_entry.id   AF-A0A4R3F1Z9-F1
#
_cell.length_a   1.000
_cell.length_b   1.000
_cell.length_c   1.000
_cell.angle_alpha   90.00
_cell.angle_beta   90.00
_cell.angle_gamma   90.00
#
_symmetry.space_group_name_H-M   'P 1'
#
loop_
_entity.id
_entity.type
_entity.pdbx_description
1 polymer ?
#
loop_
_entity_poly.entity_id
_entity_poly.type
_entity_poly.pdbx_seq_one_letter_code
_entity_poly.pdbx_strand_id
1 'polypeptide(L)' 'MVRHGIIMLGYHNRAFGGDVLRVDGEIIGEWSSDDEEWGHFTQSDATEVTLSAPSPWMLHDSISDWMSRDNGTNEVT' A
#
# COMPACT_ATOMS: atom_id res chain seq x y z
N MET A 1 2.61 -10.70 -2.23
CA MET A 1 3.78 -10.88 -1.33
C MET A 1 3.40 -10.27 0.01
N VAL A 2 3.67 -10.93 1.14
CA VAL A 2 3.40 -10.35 2.48
C VAL A 2 4.66 -9.62 2.95
N ARG A 3 4.55 -8.36 3.38
CA ARG A 3 5.65 -7.61 3.99
C ARG A 3 5.10 -6.69 5.08
N HIS A 4 5.68 -6.80 6.28
CA HIS A 4 5.26 -6.01 7.45
C HIS A 4 3.74 -6.02 7.73
N GLY A 5 3.08 -7.15 7.48
CA GLY A 5 1.63 -7.29 7.68
C GLY A 5 0.76 -6.74 6.54
N ILE A 6 1.38 -6.27 5.45
CA ILE A 6 0.69 -5.77 4.25
C ILE A 6 0.85 -6.76 3.09
N ILE A 7 -0.18 -6.86 2.26
CA ILE A 7 -0.26 -7.69 1.08
C ILE A 7 -0.65 -6.80 -0.10
N MET A 8 0.26 -6.61 -1.05
CA MET A 8 -0.08 -6.05 -2.37
C MET A 8 -0.40 -7.19 -3.36
N LEU A 9 -1.64 -7.23 -3.85
CA LEU A 9 -2.07 -8.15 -4.91
C LEU A 9 -1.58 -7.67 -6.28
N GLY A 10 -1.65 -8.53 -7.31
CA GLY A 10 -1.28 -8.14 -8.68
C GLY A 10 0.23 -8.06 -8.97
N TYR A 11 1.08 -7.87 -7.94
CA TYR A 11 2.53 -7.69 -8.06
C TYR A 11 3.23 -8.78 -8.89
N HIS A 12 2.81 -10.04 -8.77
CA HIS A 12 3.46 -11.15 -9.47
C HIS A 12 2.88 -11.44 -10.86
N ASN A 13 1.70 -10.89 -11.18
CA ASN A 13 0.98 -11.22 -12.41
C ASN A 13 1.24 -10.22 -13.55
N ARG A 14 2.25 -9.34 -13.42
CA ARG A 14 2.46 -8.17 -14.30
C ARG A 14 1.23 -7.26 -14.41
N ALA A 15 0.36 -7.31 -13.41
CA ALA A 15 -0.71 -6.34 -13.31
C ALA A 15 -0.10 -5.01 -12.87
N PHE A 16 -0.49 -3.92 -13.52
CA PHE A 16 -0.10 -2.55 -13.15
C PHE A 16 -0.92 -2.05 -11.95
N GLY A 17 -1.31 -2.94 -11.03
CA GLY A 17 -2.10 -2.61 -9.86
C GLY A 17 -2.84 -3.78 -9.23
N GLY A 18 -3.54 -3.49 -8.14
CA GLY A 18 -4.41 -4.41 -7.42
C GLY A 18 -4.76 -3.93 -6.01
N ASP A 19 -5.50 -4.75 -5.27
CA ASP A 19 -5.85 -4.44 -3.88
C ASP A 19 -4.62 -4.49 -2.97
N VAL A 20 -4.64 -3.66 -1.94
CA VAL A 20 -3.73 -3.69 -0.81
C VAL A 20 -4.52 -4.12 0.42
N LEU A 21 -4.06 -5.19 1.06
CA LEU A 21 -4.74 -5.79 2.21
C LEU A 21 -3.82 -5.89 3.42
N ARG A 22 -4.42 -5.89 4.60
CA ARG A 22 -3.80 -6.42 5.81
C ARG A 22 -3.81 -7.95 5.80
N VAL A 23 -2.99 -8.54 6.68
CA VAL A 23 -2.89 -10.00 6.84
C VAL A 23 -4.18 -10.68 7.31
N ASP A 24 -5.11 -9.95 7.90
CA ASP A 24 -6.44 -10.43 8.27
C ASP A 24 -7.43 -10.45 7.10
N GLY A 25 -7.05 -9.91 5.94
CA GLY A 25 -7.87 -9.82 4.74
C GLY A 25 -8.66 -8.53 4.61
N GLU A 26 -8.50 -7.56 5.51
CA GLU A 26 -9.07 -6.22 5.36
C GLU A 26 -8.41 -5.49 4.18
N ILE A 27 -9.21 -5.01 3.22
CA ILE A 27 -8.75 -4.14 2.14
C ILE A 27 -8.58 -2.73 2.70
N ILE A 28 -7.38 -2.17 2.55
CA ILE A 28 -7.04 -0.83 3.04
C ILE A 28 -6.88 0.19 1.91
N GLY A 29 -6.88 -0.26 0.66
CA GLY A 29 -6.82 0.58 -0.52
C GLY A 29 -6.40 -0.19 -1.76
N GLU A 30 -6.08 0.55 -2.79
CA GLU A 30 -5.66 0.03 -4.09
C GLU A 30 -4.30 0.63 -4.45
N TRP A 31 -3.49 -0.14 -5.17
CA TRP A 31 -2.26 0.36 -5.76
C TRP A 31 -2.29 0.25 -7.28
N SER A 32 -1.54 1.11 -7.94
CA SER A 32 -1.30 1.07 -9.37
C SER A 32 0.16 1.40 -9.69
N SER A 33 0.60 1.02 -10.88
CA SER A 33 1.89 1.43 -11.46
C SER A 33 1.64 2.24 -12.71
N ASP A 34 2.38 3.33 -12.89
CA ASP A 34 2.36 4.10 -14.13
C ASP A 34 3.39 3.58 -15.17
N ASP A 35 3.46 4.28 -16.31
CA ASP A 35 4.35 3.96 -17.43
C ASP A 35 5.84 4.19 -17.10
N GLU A 36 6.15 4.96 -16.06
CA GLU A 36 7.52 5.20 -15.56
C GLU A 36 7.89 4.23 -14.43
N GLU A 37 7.07 3.19 -14.22
CA GLU A 37 7.18 2.19 -13.16
C GLU A 37 7.01 2.77 -11.73
N TRP A 38 6.50 4.00 -11.59
CA TRP A 38 6.17 4.55 -10.28
C TRP A 38 4.92 3.86 -9.72
N GLY A 39 4.99 3.51 -8.45
CA GLY A 39 3.88 2.95 -7.71
C GLY A 39 3.08 4.05 -7.02
N HIS A 40 1.76 3.98 -7.10
CA HIS A 40 0.82 4.85 -6.39
C HIS A 40 -0.10 4.01 -5.51
N PHE A 41 -0.42 4.51 -4.32
CA PHE A 41 -1.39 3.92 -3.42
C PHE A 41 -2.48 4.93 -3.09
N THR A 42 -3.72 4.48 -3.16
CA THR A 42 -4.92 5.23 -2.78
C THR A 42 -5.65 4.45 -1.69
N GLN A 43 -5.76 5.04 -0.50
CA GLN A 43 -6.54 4.46 0.59
C GLN A 43 -8.02 4.33 0.18
N SER A 44 -8.73 3.31 0.68
CA SER A 44 -10.12 3.02 0.30
C SER A 44 -11.10 4.19 0.45
N ASP A 45 -10.88 5.08 1.42
CA ASP A 45 -11.73 6.27 1.66
C ASP A 45 -11.17 7.56 1.04
N ALA A 46 -10.05 7.48 0.31
CA ALA A 46 -9.41 8.62 -0.31
C ALA A 46 -9.79 8.74 -1.79
N THR A 47 -10.03 9.97 -2.24
CA THR A 47 -10.23 10.29 -3.66
C THR A 47 -8.92 10.62 -4.39
N GLU A 48 -7.85 10.86 -3.62
CA GLU A 48 -6.53 11.24 -4.13
C GLU A 48 -5.46 10.23 -3.68
N VAL A 49 -4.37 10.17 -4.44
CA VAL A 49 -3.23 9.31 -4.13
C VAL A 49 -2.67 9.66 -2.76
N THR A 50 -2.64 8.67 -1.87
CA THR A 50 -2.17 8.80 -0.49
C THR A 50 -0.65 8.73 -0.42
N LEU A 51 -0.04 7.82 -1.19
CA LEU A 51 1.40 7.60 -1.21
C LEU A 51 1.88 7.33 -2.64
N SER A 52 3.12 7.70 -2.93
CA SER A 52 3.78 7.34 -4.17
C SER A 52 5.23 6.97 -3.90
N ALA A 53 5.75 6.04 -4.69
CA ALA A 53 7.14 5.61 -4.58
C ALA A 53 7.71 5.25 -5.96
N PRO A 54 9.03 5.32 -6.15
CA PRO A 54 9.67 5.06 -7.45
C PRO A 54 9.58 3.62 -7.98
N SER A 55 8.97 2.71 -7.22
CA SER A 55 8.66 1.35 -7.68
C SER A 55 7.57 0.73 -6.81
N PRO A 56 6.84 -0.28 -7.30
CA PRO A 56 5.87 -1.02 -6.49
C PRO A 56 6.50 -1.70 -5.26
N TRP A 57 7.80 -2.04 -5.33
CA TRP A 57 8.53 -2.60 -4.19
C TRP A 57 8.75 -1.57 -3.09
N MET A 58 9.16 -0.35 -3.45
CA MET A 58 9.33 0.76 -2.50
C MET A 58 7.97 1.29 -2.00
N LEU A 59 6.93 1.18 -2.81
CA LEU A 59 5.57 1.54 -2.39
C LEU A 59 5.11 0.63 -1.25
N HIS A 60 5.43 -0.66 -1.32
CA HIS A 60 5.09 -1.61 -0.26
C HIS A 60 5.72 -1.25 1.10
N ASP A 61 6.97 -0.75 1.10
CA ASP A 61 7.61 -0.21 2.30
C ASP A 61 6.91 1.06 2.80
N SER A 62 6.60 1.97 1.89
CA SER A 62 5.97 3.24 2.23
C SER A 62 4.60 3.03 2.86
N ILE A 63 3.80 2.08 2.34
CA ILE A 63 2.50 1.69 2.92
C ILE A 63 2.69 1.10 4.31
N SER A 64 3.65 0.19 4.49
CA SER A 64 3.97 -0.40 5.79
C SER A 64 4.32 0.68 6.83
N ASP A 65 5.21 1.59 6.50
CA ASP A 65 5.63 2.68 7.39
C ASP A 65 4.46 3.62 7.73
N TRP A 66 3.62 3.92 6.75
CA TRP A 66 2.42 4.73 6.95
C TRP A 66 1.44 4.05 7.92
N MET A 67 1.17 2.75 7.74
CA MET A 67 0.31 1.97 8.62
C MET A 67 0.85 1.86 10.05
N SER A 68 2.17 1.74 10.20
CA SER A 68 2.81 1.73 11.51
C SER A 68 2.65 3.07 12.25
N ARG A 69 2.57 4.20 11.54
CA ARG A 69 2.35 5.52 12.14
C ARG A 69 0.90 5.74 12.51
N ASP A 70 -0.04 5.30 11.67
CA ASP A 70 -1.47 5.36 11.96
C ASP A 70 -1.81 4.58 13.24
N ASN A 71 -1.28 3.35 13.35
CA ASN A 71 -1.49 2.49 14.50
C ASN A 71 -0.76 2.96 15.79
N GLY A 72 0.22 3.87 15.67
CA GLY A 72 1.01 4.42 16.77
C GLY A 72 0.39 5.64 17.47
N THR A 73 -0.77 6.13 17.01
CA THR A 73 -1.43 7.32 17.59
C THR A 73 -2.35 6.98 18.78
N ASN A 74 -2.38 5.72 19.24
CA ASN A 74 -3.24 5.25 20.34
C ASN A 74 -2.51 4.83 21.63
N GLU A 75 -1.27 5.28 21.85
CA GLU A 75 -0.60 5.13 23.16
C GLU A 75 0.10 6.43 23.59
N VAL A 76 -0.67 7.40 24.08
CA VAL A 76 -0.18 8.37 25.08
C VAL A 76 -1.26 8.55 26.15
N THR A 77 -1.10 7.85 27.26
CA THR A 77 -1.75 8.13 28.55
C THR A 77 -0.91 9.15 29.31
#